data_AF-A0A5C8PME0-F1
#
_entry.id   AF-A0A5C8PME0-F1
#
_cell.length_a   1.000
_cell.length_b   1.000
_cell.length_c   1.000
_cell.angle_alpha   90.00
_cell.angle_beta   90.00
_cell.angle_gamma   90.00
#
_symmetry.space_group_name_H-M   'P 1'
#
loop_
_entity.id
_entity.type
_entity.pdbx_description
1 polymer ?
#
loop_
_entity_poly.entity_id
_entity_poly.type
_entity_poly.pdbx_seq_one_letter_code
_entity_poly.pdbx_strand_id
1 'polypeptide(L)'
;MRLALALLLLAVAGAPARAQEAPRPYTISGDAIVSSLTGQPGDAQRGRAIVASRQVGLCLLCHSGPFPEERFQGTLAPSLSGAGSRWSAGQLRLRIVDAGRLNPDTIMPPYYRTEGLERVAKAFAGKPILSAGQIEDVVAFLVTLKE
;
A
#
# COMPACT_ATOMS: atom_id res chain seq x y z
N MET A 1 -38.92 -1.28 -46.57
CA MET A 1 -38.14 -2.24 -45.76
C MET A 1 -37.54 -1.49 -44.58
N ARG A 2 -38.23 -1.51 -43.43
CA ARG A 2 -37.83 -0.75 -42.23
C ARG A 2 -36.81 -1.59 -41.46
N LEU A 3 -35.53 -1.22 -41.49
CA LEU A 3 -34.52 -1.83 -40.61
C LEU A 3 -34.77 -1.35 -39.18
N ALA A 4 -35.17 -2.28 -38.30
CA ALA A 4 -35.30 -2.03 -36.87
C ALA A 4 -33.90 -2.04 -36.23
N LEU A 5 -33.53 -0.91 -35.62
CA LEU A 5 -32.31 -0.72 -34.85
C LEU A 5 -32.50 -1.33 -33.46
N ALA A 6 -31.85 -2.46 -33.18
CA ALA A 6 -31.83 -3.05 -31.84
C ALA A 6 -30.76 -2.33 -30.98
N LEU A 7 -31.19 -1.48 -30.05
CA LEU A 7 -30.32 -0.96 -29.00
C LEU A 7 -30.10 -2.05 -27.93
N LEU A 8 -28.90 -2.64 -27.92
CA LEU A 8 -28.42 -3.39 -26.76
C LEU A 8 -27.98 -2.40 -25.68
N LEU A 9 -28.79 -2.24 -24.62
CA LEU A 9 -28.42 -1.57 -23.39
C LEU A 9 -27.50 -2.50 -22.58
N LEU A 10 -26.19 -2.30 -22.65
CA LEU A 10 -25.24 -2.91 -21.70
C LEU A 10 -25.43 -2.24 -20.33
N ALA A 11 -26.02 -2.96 -19.39
CA ALA A 11 -26.04 -2.59 -17.98
C ALA A 11 -24.62 -2.74 -17.40
N VAL A 12 -23.91 -1.64 -17.23
CA VAL A 12 -22.65 -1.60 -16.49
C VAL A 12 -22.99 -1.71 -15.00
N ALA A 13 -22.86 -2.92 -14.44
CA ALA A 13 -22.92 -3.13 -13.00
C ALA A 13 -21.68 -2.50 -12.35
N GLY A 14 -21.85 -1.32 -11.74
CA GLY A 14 -20.80 -0.70 -10.93
C GLY A 14 -20.46 -1.59 -9.72
N ALA A 15 -19.18 -1.91 -9.54
CA ALA A 15 -18.72 -2.61 -8.34
C ALA A 15 -19.10 -1.78 -7.09
N PRO A 16 -19.55 -2.42 -5.99
CA PRO A 16 -19.93 -1.68 -4.80
C PRO A 16 -18.68 -0.98 -4.24
N ALA A 17 -18.81 0.32 -3.96
CA ALA A 17 -17.81 1.06 -3.20
C ALA A 17 -17.72 0.44 -1.80
N ARG A 18 -16.69 -0.38 -1.55
CA ARG A 18 -16.45 -0.90 -0.21
C ARG A 18 -15.96 0.24 0.68
N ALA A 19 -16.71 0.54 1.73
CA ALA A 19 -16.26 1.40 2.80
C ALA A 19 -14.96 0.81 3.39
N GLN A 20 -13.94 1.65 3.55
CA GLN A 20 -12.68 1.25 4.17
C GLN A 20 -12.96 0.90 5.63
N GLU A 21 -12.62 -0.33 6.05
CA GLU A 21 -12.76 -0.78 7.44
C GLU A 21 -11.97 0.14 8.38
N ALA A 22 -12.46 0.30 9.60
CA ALA A 22 -11.73 1.01 10.65
C ALA A 22 -10.34 0.37 10.86
N PRO A 23 -9.30 1.16 11.20
CA PRO A 23 -7.98 0.63 11.50
C PRO A 23 -8.04 -0.44 12.57
N ARG A 24 -7.35 -1.56 12.32
CA ARG A 24 -7.21 -2.64 13.29
C ARG A 24 -6.08 -2.31 14.26
N PRO A 25 -6.24 -2.61 15.56
CA PRO A 25 -5.16 -2.41 16.53
C PRO A 25 -3.97 -3.32 16.21
N TYR A 26 -2.78 -2.86 16.55
CA TYR A 26 -1.54 -3.61 16.41
C TYR A 26 -0.58 -3.30 17.56
N THR A 27 0.41 -4.15 17.75
CA THR A 27 1.44 -3.99 18.77
C THR A 27 2.81 -3.95 18.10
N ILE A 28 3.62 -2.98 18.52
CA ILE A 28 5.02 -2.88 18.11
C ILE A 28 5.86 -3.64 19.13
N SER A 29 6.72 -4.54 18.66
CA SER A 29 7.71 -5.26 19.44
C SER A 29 9.09 -4.96 18.87
N GLY A 30 9.86 -4.12 19.55
CA GLY A 30 11.13 -3.61 19.03
C GLY A 30 10.92 -2.79 17.77
N ASP A 31 11.54 -3.21 16.66
CA ASP A 31 11.46 -2.56 15.35
C ASP A 31 10.47 -3.22 14.37
N ALA A 32 9.51 -3.99 14.91
CA ALA A 32 8.59 -4.80 14.12
C ALA A 32 7.14 -4.75 14.62
N ILE A 33 6.20 -4.94 13.69
CA ILE A 33 4.84 -5.41 13.99
C ILE A 33 4.81 -6.88 13.58
N VAL A 34 4.98 -7.79 14.55
CA VAL A 34 5.20 -9.22 14.27
C VAL A 34 3.93 -9.87 13.69
N SER A 35 2.78 -9.62 14.33
CA SER A 35 1.49 -10.16 13.89
C SER A 35 0.97 -9.46 12.63
N SER A 36 0.35 -10.23 11.73
CA SER A 36 -0.40 -9.67 10.59
C SER A 36 -1.52 -8.76 11.10
N LEU A 37 -1.77 -7.65 10.41
CA LEU A 37 -2.87 -6.74 10.72
C LEU A 37 -4.25 -7.37 10.47
N THR A 38 -4.31 -8.36 9.58
CA THR A 38 -5.57 -9.03 9.19
C THR A 38 -5.69 -10.45 9.74
N GLY A 39 -4.59 -11.06 10.18
CA GLY A 39 -4.49 -12.48 10.48
C GLY A 39 -4.49 -13.38 9.24
N GLN A 40 -4.52 -12.80 8.03
CA GLN A 40 -4.48 -13.49 6.75
C GLN A 40 -3.18 -13.17 6.01
N PRO A 41 -2.69 -14.09 5.14
CA PRO A 41 -1.58 -13.79 4.25
C PRO A 41 -1.97 -12.71 3.23
N GLY A 42 -1.02 -11.83 2.91
CA GLY A 42 -1.17 -10.88 1.81
C GLY A 42 -0.96 -11.54 0.44
N ASP A 43 -1.43 -10.86 -0.60
CA ASP A 43 -1.24 -11.22 -2.01
C ASP A 43 -0.13 -10.35 -2.62
N ALA A 44 0.98 -11.00 -2.99
CA ALA A 44 2.14 -10.32 -3.55
C ALA A 44 1.86 -9.65 -4.91
N GLN A 45 0.93 -10.16 -5.72
CA GLN A 45 0.58 -9.53 -7.00
C GLN A 45 -0.17 -8.22 -6.76
N ARG A 46 -1.13 -8.21 -5.83
CA ARG A 46 -1.80 -6.98 -5.41
C ARG A 46 -0.84 -6.01 -4.74
N GLY A 47 0.09 -6.52 -3.93
CA GLY A 47 1.15 -5.74 -3.30
C GLY A 47 2.03 -5.02 -4.31
N ARG A 48 2.47 -5.74 -5.33
CA ARG A 48 3.24 -5.16 -6.45
C ARG A 48 2.48 -4.03 -7.13
N ALA A 49 1.18 -4.24 -7.40
CA ALA A 49 0.35 -3.22 -8.03
C ALA A 49 0.19 -1.97 -7.15
N ILE A 50 0.11 -2.12 -5.82
CA ILE A 50 0.07 -0.98 -4.89
C ILE A 50 1.40 -0.23 -4.91
N VAL A 51 2.54 -0.94 -4.83
CA VAL A 51 3.88 -0.34 -4.84
C VAL A 51 4.14 0.45 -6.13
N ALA A 52 3.76 -0.11 -7.28
CA ALA A 52 3.91 0.55 -8.59
C ALA A 52 2.85 1.63 -8.86
N SER A 53 1.78 1.71 -8.06
CA SER A 53 0.67 2.62 -8.32
C SER A 53 1.08 4.09 -8.21
N ARG A 54 0.77 4.87 -9.25
CA ARG A 54 0.91 6.34 -9.29
C ARG A 54 -0.26 7.09 -8.65
N GLN A 55 -1.14 6.39 -7.94
CA GLN A 55 -2.36 6.98 -7.34
C GLN A 55 -2.62 6.49 -5.92
N VAL A 56 -2.15 5.28 -5.56
CA VAL A 56 -2.44 4.63 -4.28
C VAL A 56 -1.19 4.62 -3.40
N GLY A 57 -0.23 3.72 -3.68
CA GLY A 57 0.96 3.57 -2.84
C GLY A 57 2.01 4.66 -3.08
N LEU A 58 2.15 5.15 -4.32
CA LEU A 58 3.12 6.18 -4.71
C LEU A 58 4.58 5.85 -4.31
N CYS A 59 4.89 4.59 -4.06
CA CYS A 59 6.19 4.18 -3.52
C CYS A 59 7.32 4.51 -4.49
N LEU A 60 7.07 4.33 -5.79
CA LEU A 60 8.03 4.63 -6.85
C LEU A 60 8.27 6.13 -7.09
N LEU A 61 7.51 7.02 -6.44
CA LEU A 61 7.84 8.45 -6.45
C LEU A 61 9.14 8.73 -5.68
N CYS A 62 9.41 7.94 -4.64
CA CYS A 62 10.58 8.12 -3.77
C CYS A 62 11.65 7.05 -3.98
N HIS A 63 11.23 5.80 -4.24
CA HIS A 63 12.12 4.65 -4.35
C HIS A 63 12.32 4.19 -5.80
N SER A 64 13.50 3.62 -6.06
CA SER A 64 13.75 2.76 -7.22
C SER A 64 13.54 1.28 -6.87
N GLY A 65 13.55 0.41 -7.87
CA GLY A 65 13.44 -1.04 -7.67
C GLY A 65 13.35 -1.85 -8.97
N PRO A 66 13.06 -3.15 -8.88
CA PRO A 66 13.03 -4.06 -10.03
C PRO A 66 11.70 -3.97 -10.81
N PHE A 67 11.42 -2.78 -11.33
CA PHE A 67 10.23 -2.45 -12.13
C PHE A 67 10.64 -1.92 -13.50
N PRO A 68 11.19 -2.75 -14.40
CA PRO A 68 11.73 -2.29 -15.69
C PRO A 68 10.67 -1.66 -16.59
N GLU A 69 9.40 -1.99 -16.40
CA GLU A 69 8.28 -1.38 -17.12
C GLU A 69 7.88 0.00 -16.58
N GLU A 70 8.22 0.32 -15.33
CA GLU A 70 7.88 1.59 -14.68
C GLU A 70 8.98 2.63 -14.91
N ARG A 71 8.65 3.64 -15.71
CA ARG A 71 9.53 4.79 -15.98
C ARG A 71 9.52 5.77 -14.81
N PHE A 72 10.53 6.63 -14.72
CA PHE A 72 10.60 7.74 -13.74
C PHE A 72 10.43 7.30 -12.28
N GLN A 73 11.28 6.36 -11.84
CA GLN A 73 11.36 5.95 -10.45
C GLN A 73 12.21 6.94 -9.64
N GLY A 74 11.87 7.13 -8.37
CA GLY A 74 12.51 8.09 -7.48
C GLY A 74 13.87 7.64 -6.96
N THR A 75 14.63 8.61 -6.46
CA THR A 75 15.93 8.40 -5.79
C THR A 75 16.02 9.15 -4.45
N LEU A 76 14.88 9.58 -3.91
CA LEU A 76 14.80 10.25 -2.61
C LEU A 76 14.98 9.27 -1.44
N ALA A 77 14.75 7.98 -1.69
CA ALA A 77 14.89 6.92 -0.71
C ALA A 77 15.63 5.71 -1.30
N PRO A 78 16.17 4.79 -0.48
CA PRO A 78 16.91 3.63 -0.96
C PRO A 78 16.09 2.74 -1.90
N SER A 79 16.76 2.03 -2.81
CA SER A 79 16.09 1.04 -3.68
C SER A 79 15.32 -0.02 -2.88
N LEU A 80 14.16 -0.44 -3.39
CA LEU A 80 13.37 -1.55 -2.88
C LEU A 80 13.98 -2.92 -3.23
N SER A 81 14.89 -2.99 -4.20
CA SER A 81 15.70 -4.21 -4.46
C SER A 81 16.36 -4.68 -3.17
N GLY A 82 16.33 -5.99 -2.91
CA GLY A 82 16.87 -6.62 -1.70
C GLY A 82 16.12 -6.31 -0.39
N ALA A 83 14.95 -5.65 -0.42
CA ALA A 83 14.20 -5.32 0.81
C ALA A 83 13.84 -6.57 1.63
N GLY A 84 13.46 -7.66 0.98
CA GLY A 84 13.14 -8.94 1.63
C GLY A 84 14.35 -9.68 2.18
N SER A 85 15.57 -9.31 1.77
CA SER A 85 16.81 -9.80 2.37
C SER A 85 17.26 -8.95 3.55
N ARG A 86 16.97 -7.65 3.54
CA ARG A 86 17.33 -6.73 4.62
C ARG A 86 16.42 -6.83 5.84
N TRP A 87 15.13 -7.11 5.63
CA TRP A 87 14.12 -6.98 6.68
C TRP A 87 13.15 -8.17 6.71
N SER A 88 12.78 -8.58 7.92
CA SER A 88 11.68 -9.53 8.13
C SER A 88 10.33 -8.93 7.75
N ALA A 89 9.31 -9.78 7.57
CA ALA A 89 7.94 -9.33 7.28
C ALA A 89 7.42 -8.34 8.36
N GLY A 90 7.71 -8.58 9.64
CA GLY A 90 7.26 -7.68 10.72
C GLY A 90 7.96 -6.32 10.70
N GLN A 91 9.24 -6.30 10.34
CA GLN A 91 10.01 -5.07 10.17
C GLN A 91 9.57 -4.27 8.93
N LEU A 92 9.22 -4.96 7.83
CA LEU A 92 8.62 -4.32 6.66
C LEU A 92 7.25 -3.76 7.00
N ARG A 93 6.42 -4.52 7.73
CA ARG A 93 5.08 -4.07 8.16
C ARG A 93 5.15 -2.79 8.96
N LEU A 94 6.05 -2.67 9.94
CA LEU A 94 6.21 -1.43 10.70
C LEU A 94 6.62 -0.25 9.79
N ARG A 95 7.54 -0.47 8.83
CA ARG A 95 7.95 0.58 7.88
C ARG A 95 6.77 1.10 7.06
N ILE A 96 5.88 0.23 6.58
CA ILE A 96 4.72 0.68 5.79
C ILE A 96 3.65 1.29 6.69
N VAL A 97 3.38 0.69 7.86
CA VAL A 97 2.41 1.22 8.83
C VAL A 97 2.81 2.63 9.25
N ASP A 98 4.06 2.80 9.67
CA ASP A 98 4.59 4.04 10.23
C ASP A 98 6.13 4.03 10.33
N ALA A 99 6.81 4.40 9.24
CA ALA A 99 8.27 4.52 9.21
C ALA A 99 8.82 5.54 10.24
N GLY A 100 8.01 6.51 10.65
CA GLY A 100 8.38 7.52 11.66
C GLY A 100 8.67 6.92 13.04
N ARG A 101 8.16 5.72 13.33
CA ARG A 101 8.49 4.96 14.55
C ARG A 101 9.93 4.44 14.56
N LEU A 102 10.54 4.30 13.38
CA LEU A 102 11.91 3.82 13.20
C LEU A 102 12.89 4.97 12.97
N ASN A 103 12.45 5.99 12.24
CA ASN A 103 13.22 7.20 11.98
C ASN A 103 12.27 8.42 12.01
N PRO A 104 12.27 9.22 13.09
CA PRO A 104 11.41 10.40 13.21
C PRO A 104 11.61 11.45 12.10
N ASP A 105 12.80 11.48 11.48
CA ASP A 105 13.16 12.44 10.42
C ASP A 105 12.82 11.91 9.01
N THR A 106 12.14 10.77 8.90
CA THR A 106 11.79 10.21 7.60
C THR A 106 10.75 11.05 6.86
N ILE A 107 10.95 11.19 5.55
CA ILE A 107 9.93 11.73 4.64
C ILE A 107 8.93 10.67 4.16
N MET A 108 9.16 9.39 4.49
CA MET A 108 8.25 8.31 4.11
C MET A 108 6.92 8.45 4.88
N PRO A 109 5.77 8.59 4.18
CA PRO A 109 4.49 8.76 4.86
C PRO A 109 4.11 7.53 5.71
N PRO A 110 3.45 7.71 6.87
CA PRO A 110 2.82 6.61 7.57
C PRO A 110 1.53 6.20 6.84
N TYR A 111 1.49 5.02 6.22
CA TYR A 111 0.35 4.63 5.39
C TYR A 111 -0.85 4.12 6.19
N TYR A 112 -0.67 3.80 7.48
CA TYR A 112 -1.72 3.25 8.35
C TYR A 112 -2.07 4.12 9.57
N ARG A 113 -1.43 5.28 9.75
CA ARG A 113 -1.70 6.20 10.87
C ARG A 113 -2.91 7.08 10.58
N THR A 114 -3.77 7.27 11.58
CA THR A 114 -4.98 8.13 11.49
C THR A 114 -5.00 9.27 12.50
N GLU A 115 -4.03 9.31 13.42
CA GLU A 115 -3.98 10.25 14.54
C GLU A 115 -2.67 11.06 14.52
N GLY A 116 -2.64 12.19 15.23
CA GLY A 116 -1.46 13.06 15.28
C GLY A 116 -1.11 13.67 13.92
N LEU A 117 -2.13 13.90 13.08
CA LEU A 117 -2.01 14.48 11.73
C LEU A 117 -2.65 15.86 11.72
N GLU A 118 -2.07 16.77 10.95
CA GLU A 118 -2.56 18.15 10.83
C GLU A 118 -3.19 18.39 9.46
N ARG A 119 -4.31 19.14 9.44
CA ARG A 119 -4.97 19.62 8.22
C ARG A 119 -5.28 18.50 7.20
N VAL A 120 -5.68 17.34 7.69
CA VAL A 120 -6.00 16.15 6.88
C VAL A 120 -7.16 16.45 5.92
N ALA A 121 -6.98 16.10 4.64
CA ALA A 121 -8.05 16.24 3.65
C ALA A 121 -9.29 15.43 4.06
N LYS A 122 -10.48 15.98 3.82
CA LYS A 122 -11.76 15.39 4.26
C LYS A 122 -11.94 13.93 3.85
N ALA A 123 -11.43 13.54 2.68
CA ALA A 123 -11.50 12.15 2.19
C ALA A 123 -10.77 11.14 3.09
N PHE A 124 -9.75 11.58 3.83
CA PHE A 124 -8.89 10.76 4.68
C PHE A 124 -9.09 11.02 6.19
N ALA A 125 -10.05 11.86 6.57
CA ALA A 125 -10.32 12.13 7.98
C ALA A 125 -10.69 10.82 8.72
N GLY A 126 -9.88 10.45 9.72
CA GLY A 126 -10.03 9.21 10.49
C GLY A 126 -9.76 7.92 9.69
N LYS A 127 -9.14 8.01 8.51
CA LYS A 127 -8.88 6.88 7.62
C LYS A 127 -7.41 6.79 7.24
N PRO A 128 -6.83 5.57 7.21
CA PRO A 128 -5.48 5.38 6.74
C PRO A 128 -5.41 5.49 5.21
N ILE A 129 -4.21 5.75 4.68
CA ILE A 129 -3.98 5.77 3.23
C ILE A 129 -4.20 4.36 2.65
N LEU A 130 -3.67 3.33 3.31
CA LEU A 130 -3.85 1.92 2.94
C LEU A 130 -4.70 1.20 3.99
N SER A 131 -5.54 0.25 3.56
CA SER A 131 -6.23 -0.66 4.48
C SER A 131 -5.26 -1.70 5.07
N ALA A 132 -5.67 -2.42 6.13
CA ALA A 132 -4.87 -3.50 6.70
C ALA A 132 -4.49 -4.56 5.64
N GLY A 133 -5.46 -4.94 4.79
CA GLY A 133 -5.20 -5.90 3.71
C GLY A 133 -4.21 -5.38 2.68
N GLN A 134 -4.29 -4.09 2.32
CA GLN A 134 -3.32 -3.48 1.40
C GLN A 134 -1.91 -3.43 1.99
N ILE A 135 -1.78 -3.18 3.30
CA ILE A 135 -0.48 -3.28 3.98
C ILE A 135 0.07 -4.71 3.89
N GLU A 136 -0.74 -5.72 4.19
CA GLU A 136 -0.30 -7.12 4.11
C GLU A 136 0.07 -7.53 2.68
N ASP A 137 -0.68 -7.08 1.67
CA ASP A 137 -0.37 -7.30 0.26
C ASP A 137 1.00 -6.69 -0.08
N VAL A 138 1.26 -5.43 0.31
CA VAL A 138 2.56 -4.75 0.09
C VAL A 138 3.69 -5.51 0.80
N VAL A 139 3.50 -5.90 2.06
CA VAL A 139 4.50 -6.69 2.80
C VAL A 139 4.78 -8.01 2.10
N ALA A 140 3.73 -8.73 1.67
CA ALA A 140 3.85 -9.99 0.95
C ALA A 140 4.63 -9.84 -0.37
N PHE A 141 4.53 -8.70 -1.05
CA PHE A 141 5.36 -8.41 -2.21
C PHE A 141 6.82 -8.10 -1.82
N LEU A 142 7.03 -7.19 -0.87
CA LEU A 142 8.38 -6.71 -0.51
C LEU A 142 9.29 -7.83 0.03
N VAL A 143 8.73 -8.83 0.74
CA VAL A 143 9.51 -10.01 1.19
C VAL A 143 10.04 -10.86 0.03
N THR A 144 9.47 -10.75 -1.17
CA THR A 144 9.95 -11.47 -2.36
C THR A 144 11.15 -10.79 -3.02
N LEU A 145 11.39 -9.51 -2.73
CA LEU A 145 12.50 -8.74 -3.28
C LEU A 145 13.81 -9.05 -2.55
N LYS A 146 14.42 -10.19 -2.88
CA LYS A 146 15.65 -10.65 -2.22
C LYS A 146 16.94 -10.13 -2.87
N GLU A 147 16.85 -9.70 -4.11
CA GLU A 147 17.95 -9.15 -4.92
C GLU A 147 17.71 -7.68 -5.28
#